data_AF-A0A7Z9LPB6-F1
#
_entry.id   AF-A0A7Z9LPB6-F1
#
_cell.length_a   1.000
_cell.length_b   1.000
_cell.length_c   1.000
_cell.angle_alpha   90.00
_cell.angle_beta   90.00
_cell.angle_gamma   90.00
#
_symmetry.space_group_name_H-M   'P 1'
#
loop_
_entity.id
_entity.type
_entity.pdbx_description
1 polymer ?
#
loop_
_entity_poly.entity_id
_entity_poly.type
_entity_poly.pdbx_seq_one_letter_code
_entity_poly.pdbx_strand_id
1 'polypeptide(L)'
;FVGTVLGGIWANYSWGRFWGWDPKENGAALICVCQIAMLHARLGGYLKQMGLHIAALFTGCVVGFSWWGVNLLGVGLHSYGFTEGIWNATYAFWTVEAVTMVLGFIVLIRDRNKQSPAPEPVMPDTAIPVVK
;
A
#
# COMPACT_ATOMS: atom_id res chain seq x y z
N PHE A 1 -9.22 -6.99 10.48
CA PHE A 1 -9.50 -6.78 11.91
C PHE A 1 -10.04 -8.05 12.58
N VAL A 2 -11.23 -8.55 12.23
CA VAL A 2 -11.82 -9.76 12.87
C VAL A 2 -10.85 -10.95 12.85
N GLY A 3 -10.21 -11.22 11.72
CA GLY A 3 -9.21 -12.30 11.62
C GLY A 3 -8.02 -12.13 12.56
N THR A 4 -7.54 -10.90 12.78
CA THR A 4 -6.43 -10.60 13.71
C THR A 4 -6.84 -10.88 15.15
N VAL A 5 -8.07 -10.52 15.53
CA VAL A 5 -8.62 -10.80 16.88
C VAL A 5 -8.82 -12.30 17.09
N LEU A 6 -9.40 -12.99 16.12
CA LEU A 6 -9.56 -14.45 16.17
C LEU A 6 -8.22 -15.17 16.26
N GLY A 7 -7.20 -14.68 15.53
CA GLY A 7 -5.83 -15.16 15.64
C GLY A 7 -5.26 -15.00 17.06
N GLY A 8 -5.45 -13.84 17.69
CA GLY A 8 -5.04 -13.60 19.08
C GLY A 8 -5.78 -14.49 20.09
N ILE A 9 -7.08 -14.76 19.88
CA ILE A 9 -7.84 -15.70 20.72
C ILE A 9 -7.22 -17.10 20.62
N TRP A 10 -6.93 -17.57 19.40
CA TRP A 10 -6.31 -18.87 19.19
C TRP A 10 -4.89 -18.94 19.79
N ALA A 11 -4.10 -17.87 19.68
CA ALA A 11 -2.77 -17.78 20.29
C ALA A 11 -2.85 -17.90 21.81
N ASN A 12 -3.87 -17.29 22.44
CA ASN A 12 -4.10 -17.41 23.88
C ASN A 12 -4.37 -18.85 24.31
N TYR A 13 -5.15 -19.60 23.53
CA TYR A 13 -5.41 -21.01 23.79
C TYR A 13 -4.18 -21.90 23.55
N SER A 14 -3.33 -21.56 22.58
CA SER A 14 -2.21 -22.42 22.16
C SER A 14 -0.92 -22.17 22.94
N TRP A 15 -0.64 -20.91 23.29
CA TRP A 15 0.62 -20.48 23.91
C TRP A 15 0.43 -19.66 25.19
N GLY A 16 -0.80 -19.58 25.70
CA GLY A 16 -1.11 -18.92 26.98
C GLY A 16 -1.02 -17.38 26.95
N ARG A 17 -0.93 -16.76 25.77
CA ARG A 17 -0.95 -15.30 25.62
C ARG A 17 -1.74 -14.86 24.39
N PHE A 18 -2.45 -13.74 24.49
CA PHE A 18 -3.19 -13.15 23.37
C PHE A 18 -2.30 -12.43 22.36
N TRP A 19 -1.24 -11.76 22.84
CA TRP A 19 -0.31 -10.96 22.03
C TRP A 19 1.04 -10.84 22.76
N GLY A 20 2.15 -10.85 22.03
CA GLY A 20 3.52 -10.78 22.51
C GLY A 20 4.51 -9.94 21.67
N TRP A 21 4.04 -9.12 20.74
CA TRP A 21 4.84 -8.22 19.87
C TRP A 21 5.91 -8.92 19.02
N ASP A 22 5.73 -10.21 18.72
CA ASP A 22 6.66 -10.89 17.82
C ASP A 22 6.46 -10.38 16.37
N PRO A 23 7.45 -10.60 15.48
CA PRO A 23 7.39 -10.09 14.12
C PRO A 23 6.12 -10.48 13.34
N LYS A 24 5.48 -11.62 13.61
CA LYS A 24 4.23 -12.00 12.90
C LYS A 24 3.04 -11.19 13.38
N GLU A 25 2.93 -11.02 14.68
CA GLU A 25 1.92 -10.17 15.30
C GLU A 25 2.07 -8.72 14.83
N ASN A 26 3.30 -8.19 14.81
CA ASN A 26 3.58 -6.85 14.30
C ASN A 26 3.22 -6.72 12.81
N GLY A 27 3.49 -7.75 12.00
CA GLY A 27 3.05 -7.81 10.60
C GLY A 27 1.53 -7.76 10.46
N ALA A 28 0.81 -8.56 11.25
CA ALA A 28 -0.66 -8.57 11.26
C ALA A 28 -1.25 -7.20 11.69
N ALA A 29 -0.63 -6.54 12.66
CA ALA A 29 -1.01 -5.18 13.07
C ALA A 29 -0.74 -4.16 11.94
N LEU A 30 0.44 -4.23 11.31
CA LEU A 30 0.82 -3.32 10.22
C LEU A 30 -0.15 -3.42 9.04
N ILE A 31 -0.55 -4.63 8.64
CA ILE A 31 -1.56 -4.83 7.58
C ILE A 31 -2.87 -4.13 7.96
N CYS A 32 -3.34 -4.27 9.21
CA CYS A 32 -4.57 -3.61 9.66
C CYS A 32 -4.45 -2.09 9.61
N VAL A 33 -3.30 -1.54 10.05
CA VAL A 33 -3.03 -0.10 10.00
C VAL A 33 -3.00 0.41 8.56
N CYS A 34 -2.33 -0.28 7.64
CA CYS A 34 -2.29 0.08 6.22
C CYS A 34 -3.69 0.08 5.60
N GLN A 35 -4.51 -0.92 5.90
CA GLN A 35 -5.89 -1.00 5.41
C GLN A 35 -6.76 0.15 5.94
N ILE A 36 -6.67 0.44 7.24
CA ILE A 36 -7.39 1.55 7.85
C ILE A 36 -6.93 2.89 7.25
N ALA A 37 -5.62 3.11 7.11
CA ALA A 37 -5.07 4.33 6.53
C ALA A 37 -5.53 4.53 5.08
N MET A 38 -5.51 3.46 4.26
CA MET A 38 -5.98 3.51 2.89
C MET A 38 -7.49 3.84 2.81
N LEU A 39 -8.31 3.23 3.66
CA LEU A 39 -9.74 3.52 3.73
C LEU A 39 -10.01 4.97 4.18
N HIS A 40 -9.30 5.46 5.19
CA HIS A 40 -9.42 6.85 5.66
C HIS A 40 -9.00 7.84 4.58
N ALA A 41 -7.90 7.57 3.88
CA ALA A 41 -7.42 8.44 2.81
C ALA A 41 -8.38 8.46 1.61
N ARG A 42 -9.09 7.35 1.35
CA ARG A 42 -10.14 7.29 0.32
C ARG A 42 -11.40 8.06 0.74
N LEU A 43 -11.89 7.82 1.96
CA LEU A 43 -13.09 8.50 2.49
C LEU A 43 -12.86 10.00 2.68
N GLY A 44 -11.65 10.40 3.07
CA GLY A 44 -11.24 11.80 3.19
C GLY A 44 -10.96 12.50 1.86
N GLY A 45 -11.13 11.82 0.71
CA GLY A 45 -10.95 12.41 -0.62
C GLY A 45 -9.49 12.63 -1.05
N TYR A 46 -8.51 12.21 -0.23
CA TYR A 46 -7.09 12.32 -0.55
C TYR A 46 -6.66 11.36 -1.68
N LEU A 47 -7.26 10.16 -1.73
CA LEU A 47 -6.97 9.16 -2.75
C LEU A 47 -8.05 9.08 -3.83
N LYS A 48 -7.69 9.49 -5.04
CA LYS A 48 -8.46 9.21 -6.28
C LYS A 48 -8.26 7.76 -6.73
N GLN A 49 -8.92 7.36 -7.82
CA GLN A 49 -8.91 5.99 -8.36
C GLN A 49 -7.49 5.40 -8.48
N MET A 50 -6.59 6.09 -9.20
CA MET A 50 -5.20 5.62 -9.39
C MET A 50 -4.39 5.60 -8.10
N GLY A 51 -4.58 6.58 -7.21
CA GLY A 51 -3.94 6.60 -5.90
C GLY A 51 -4.36 5.42 -5.01
N LEU A 52 -5.62 4.98 -5.12
CA LEU A 52 -6.13 3.80 -4.41
C LEU A 52 -5.46 2.52 -4.91
N HIS A 53 -5.28 2.35 -6.22
CA HIS A 53 -4.59 1.18 -6.78
C HIS A 53 -3.13 1.12 -6.33
N ILE A 54 -2.42 2.24 -6.34
CA ILE A 54 -1.03 2.33 -5.86
C ILE A 54 -0.94 2.02 -4.36
N ALA A 55 -1.86 2.55 -3.55
CA ALA A 55 -1.92 2.26 -2.12
C ALA A 55 -2.23 0.77 -1.83
N ALA A 56 -3.02 0.13 -2.68
CA ALA A 56 -3.31 -1.30 -2.57
C ALA A 56 -2.06 -2.16 -2.88
N LEU A 57 -1.29 -1.82 -3.92
CA LEU A 57 -0.01 -2.48 -4.24
C LEU A 57 0.99 -2.35 -3.08
N PHE A 58 1.12 -1.14 -2.51
CA PHE A 58 1.95 -0.92 -1.33
C PHE A 58 1.50 -1.79 -0.13
N THR A 59 0.19 -1.87 0.10
CA THR A 59 -0.37 -2.75 1.14
C THR A 59 -0.09 -4.23 0.83
N GLY A 60 -0.09 -4.62 -0.45
CA GLY A 60 0.33 -5.95 -0.92
C GLY A 60 1.78 -6.28 -0.56
N CYS A 61 2.71 -5.33 -0.73
CA CYS A 61 4.11 -5.50 -0.29
C CYS A 61 4.22 -5.77 1.22
N VAL A 62 3.43 -5.05 2.04
CA VAL A 62 3.36 -5.23 3.50
C VAL A 62 2.78 -6.59 3.88
N VAL A 63 1.75 -7.05 3.16
CA VAL A 63 1.21 -8.41 3.34
C VAL A 63 2.27 -9.46 3.02
N GLY A 64 2.98 -9.29 1.90
CA GLY A 64 4.05 -10.22 1.51
C GLY A 64 5.20 -10.27 2.52
N PHE A 65 5.58 -9.12 3.08
CA PHE A 65 6.54 -9.07 4.19
C PHE A 65 6.05 -9.84 5.41
N SER A 66 4.81 -9.63 5.82
CA SER A 66 4.24 -10.25 7.03
C SER A 66 4.08 -11.78 6.88
N TRP A 67 3.77 -12.26 5.68
CA TRP A 67 3.56 -13.68 5.40
C TRP A 67 4.86 -14.44 5.15
N TRP A 68 5.75 -13.92 4.31
CA TRP A 68 6.97 -14.63 3.92
C TRP A 68 8.22 -14.00 4.54
N GLY A 69 8.35 -12.67 4.48
CA GLY A 69 9.50 -11.94 5.02
C GLY A 69 9.77 -12.21 6.50
N VAL A 70 8.72 -12.25 7.32
CA VAL A 70 8.87 -12.51 8.76
C VAL A 70 9.34 -13.94 9.06
N ASN A 71 8.86 -14.94 8.32
CA ASN A 71 9.31 -16.33 8.49
C ASN A 71 10.81 -16.47 8.22
N LEU A 72 11.33 -15.65 7.30
CA LEU A 72 12.72 -15.65 6.91
C LEU A 72 13.65 -14.98 7.93
N LEU A 73 13.12 -14.24 8.90
CA LEU A 73 13.90 -13.64 9.99
C LEU A 73 14.31 -14.68 11.04
N GLY A 74 13.74 -15.88 11.03
CA GLY A 74 14.11 -16.98 11.93
C GLY A 74 13.80 -16.74 13.41
N VAL A 75 12.99 -15.73 13.73
CA VAL A 75 12.71 -15.28 15.10
C VAL A 75 11.24 -15.45 15.47
N GLY A 76 11.02 -15.79 16.74
CA GLY A 76 9.68 -15.94 17.33
C GLY A 76 9.14 -17.38 17.31
N LEU A 77 8.11 -17.60 18.11
CA LEU A 77 7.41 -18.89 18.28
C LEU A 77 6.73 -19.39 17.00
N HIS A 78 6.72 -18.57 15.96
CA HIS A 78 6.02 -18.83 14.72
C HIS A 78 6.94 -19.19 13.55
N SER A 79 8.25 -19.28 13.78
CA SER A 79 9.21 -19.59 12.71
C SER A 79 9.15 -21.08 12.38
N TYR A 80 8.22 -21.45 11.49
CA TYR A 80 8.04 -22.82 10.99
C TYR A 80 8.02 -22.79 9.47
N GLY A 81 8.85 -23.62 8.83
CA GLY A 81 8.84 -23.82 7.37
C GLY A 81 10.21 -23.94 6.73
N PHE A 82 10.26 -24.65 5.60
CA PHE A 82 11.46 -24.80 4.77
C PHE A 82 11.80 -23.46 4.11
N THR A 83 12.99 -22.91 4.40
CA THR A 83 13.42 -21.60 3.89
C THR A 83 14.04 -21.65 2.50
N GLU A 84 14.24 -22.85 1.94
CA GLU A 84 14.80 -23.00 0.59
C GLU A 84 13.83 -22.49 -0.47
N GLY A 85 14.30 -21.58 -1.33
CA GLY A 85 13.51 -21.04 -2.46
C GLY A 85 12.49 -19.95 -2.11
N ILE A 86 12.07 -19.80 -0.85
CA ILE A 86 11.11 -18.76 -0.44
C ILE A 86 11.67 -17.35 -0.67
N TRP A 87 12.97 -17.15 -0.49
CA TRP A 87 13.62 -15.86 -0.79
C TRP A 87 13.41 -15.44 -2.24
N ASN A 88 13.61 -16.36 -3.19
CA ASN A 88 13.47 -16.06 -4.61
C ASN A 88 12.02 -15.72 -4.96
N ALA A 89 11.06 -16.48 -4.42
CA ALA A 89 9.64 -16.19 -4.61
C ALA A 89 9.23 -14.85 -3.99
N THR A 90 9.73 -14.52 -2.80
CA THR A 90 9.44 -13.27 -2.10
C THR A 90 10.02 -12.07 -2.85
N TYR A 91 11.27 -12.17 -3.33
CA TYR A 91 11.88 -11.12 -4.14
C TYR A 91 11.20 -10.96 -5.50
N ALA A 92 10.83 -12.06 -6.15
CA ALA A 92 10.08 -12.00 -7.41
C ALA A 92 8.72 -11.31 -7.22
N PHE A 93 7.99 -11.66 -6.15
CA PHE A 93 6.73 -11.01 -5.79
C PHE A 93 6.91 -9.49 -5.60
N TRP A 94 7.85 -9.05 -4.76
CA TRP A 94 8.10 -7.62 -4.56
C TRP A 94 8.59 -6.92 -5.82
N THR A 95 9.33 -7.60 -6.68
CA THR A 95 9.78 -7.03 -7.96
C THR A 95 8.59 -6.77 -8.89
N VAL A 96 7.66 -7.72 -9.01
CA VAL A 96 6.45 -7.57 -9.82
C VAL A 96 5.56 -6.45 -9.27
N GLU A 97 5.37 -6.40 -7.96
CA GLU A 97 4.63 -5.32 -7.28
C GLU A 97 5.29 -3.95 -7.52
N ALA A 98 6.61 -3.86 -7.37
CA ALA A 98 7.35 -2.62 -7.58
C ALA A 98 7.24 -2.13 -9.04
N VAL A 99 7.40 -3.02 -10.02
CA VAL A 99 7.24 -2.69 -11.44
C VAL A 99 5.82 -2.19 -11.71
N THR A 100 4.81 -2.89 -11.20
CA THR A 100 3.41 -2.51 -11.38
C THR A 100 3.09 -1.17 -10.73
N MET A 101 3.67 -0.91 -9.55
CA MET A 101 3.54 0.36 -8.83
C MET A 101 4.19 1.51 -9.61
N VAL A 102 5.39 1.31 -10.16
CA VAL A 102 6.07 2.30 -11.02
C VAL A 102 5.24 2.62 -12.27
N LEU A 103 4.69 1.60 -12.94
CA LEU A 103 3.77 1.80 -14.06
C LEU A 103 2.53 2.59 -13.64
N GLY A 104 1.95 2.28 -12.49
CA GLY A 104 0.83 3.02 -11.91
C GLY A 104 1.17 4.51 -11.68
N PHE A 105 2.36 4.81 -11.15
CA PHE A 105 2.82 6.18 -10.97
C PHE A 105 3.04 6.91 -12.30
N ILE A 106 3.61 6.25 -13.31
CA ILE A 106 3.79 6.84 -14.65
C ILE A 106 2.42 7.20 -15.26
N VAL A 107 1.44 6.29 -15.16
CA VAL A 107 0.07 6.54 -15.62
C VAL A 107 -0.56 7.71 -14.87
N LEU A 108 -0.39 7.75 -13.54
CA LEU A 108 -0.91 8.84 -12.70
C LEU A 108 -0.33 10.21 -13.09
N ILE A 109 0.98 10.29 -13.35
CA ILE A 109 1.63 11.54 -13.78
C ILE A 109 1.14 11.94 -15.17
N ARG A 110 1.07 10.99 -16.11
CA ARG A 110 0.58 11.23 -17.48
C ARG A 110 -0.85 11.77 -17.47
N ASP A 111 -1.74 11.19 -16.67
CA ASP A 111 -3.14 11.61 -16.60
C ASP A 111 -3.29 12.99 -15.93
N ARG A 112 -2.46 13.31 -14.93
CA ARG A 112 -2.41 14.67 -14.35
C ARG A 112 -1.97 15.71 -15.38
N ASN A 113 -0.97 15.39 -16.21
CA ASN A 113 -0.47 16.32 -17.23
C ASN A 113 -1.51 16.59 -18.33
N LYS A 114 -2.32 15.60 -18.72
CA LYS A 114 -3.42 15.78 -19.68
C LYS A 114 -4.53 16.71 -19.17
N GLN A 115 -4.71 16.80 -17.85
CA GLN A 115 -5.76 17.61 -17.23
C GLN A 115 -5.33 19.07 -16.99
N SER A 116 -4.08 19.43 -17.25
CA SER A 116 -3.61 20.81 -17.10
C SER A 116 -4.14 21.65 -18.28
N PRO A 117 -4.99 22.67 -18.04
CA PRO A 117 -5.51 23.49 -19.13
C PRO A 117 -4.37 24.23 -19.84
N ALA A 118 -4.51 24.39 -21.16
CA ALA A 118 -3.60 25.23 -21.93
C ALA A 118 -3.60 26.66 -21.35
N PRO A 119 -2.46 27.37 -21.36
CA PRO A 119 -2.44 28.78 -20.98
C PRO A 119 -3.52 29.53 -21.76
N GLU A 120 -4.37 30.31 -21.08
CA GLU A 120 -5.35 31.14 -21.78
C GLU A 120 -4.62 32.02 -22.80
N PRO A 121 -5.17 32.21 -24.01
CA PRO A 121 -4.60 33.15 -24.97
C PRO A 121 -4.50 34.51 -24.29
N VAL A 122 -3.27 35.03 -24.15
CA VAL A 122 -3.05 36.40 -23.66
C VAL A 122 -3.65 37.32 -24.71
N MET A 123 -4.87 37.79 -24.45
CA MET A 123 -5.51 38.81 -25.26
C MET A 123 -4.63 40.06 -25.18
N PRO A 124 -4.13 40.61 -26.29
CA PRO A 124 -3.39 41.86 -26.25
C PRO A 124 -4.31 42.95 -25.69
N ASP A 125 -3.80 43.76 -24.74
CA ASP A 125 -4.49 44.87 -24.03
C ASP A 125 -5.12 45.94 -24.96
N THR A 126 -5.02 45.78 -26.28
CA THR A 126 -5.48 46.72 -27.30
C THR A 126 -6.94 46.58 -27.69
N ALA A 127 -7.73 45.72 -27.04
CA ALA A 127 -9.15 45.51 -27.35
C ALA A 127 -10.11 46.42 -26.54
N ILE A 128 -9.79 47.71 -26.39
CA ILE A 128 -10.79 48.70 -25.96
C ILE A 128 -11.44 49.29 -27.23
N PRO A 129 -12.72 48.99 -27.53
CA PRO A 129 -13.41 49.69 -28.60
C PRO A 129 -13.63 51.14 -28.17
N VAL A 130 -13.04 52.07 -28.93
CA VAL A 130 -13.32 53.51 -28.85
C VAL A 130 -14.82 53.70 -29.13
N VAL A 131 -15.57 54.06 -28.08
CA VAL A 131 -16.96 54.49 -28.17
C VAL A 131 -16.98 55.81 -28.96
N LYS A 132 -17.66 55.81 -30.10
CA LYS A 132 -18.08 57.03 -30.81
C LYS A 132 -19.45 57.46 -30.33
#